data_AF-A0A9N9JPA4-F1
#
_entry.id   AF-A0A9N9JPA4-F1
#
_cell.length_a   1.000
_cell.length_b   1.000
_cell.length_c   1.000
_cell.angle_alpha   90.00
_cell.angle_beta   90.00
_cell.angle_gamma   90.00
#
_symmetry.space_group_name_H-M   'P 1'
#
loop_
_entity.id
_entity.type
_entity.pdbx_description
1 polymer ?
#
loop_
_entity_poly.entity_id
_entity_poly.type
_entity_poly.pdbx_seq_one_letter_code
_entity_poly.pdbx_strand_id
1 'polypeptide(L)'
;ILGIGHKIKSRNNPDFRVEIIKNFAITNFPSTKLLDYALAVEEITTAKKDSLILNLDGAIAVCFVDLLRESGAFTREEAEEYIKIGALNGLFVLGRSHYLDQKRLKQGLYRHPWDDISYLVPGVETGRTFVNPDEVEKKSA
;
A
#
# COMPACT_ATOMS: atom_id res chain seq x y z
N ILE A 1 9.62 -2.12 -9.80
CA ILE A 1 10.39 -1.37 -8.78
C ILE A 1 9.42 -1.04 -7.65
N LEU A 2 9.78 -1.29 -6.39
CA LEU A 2 8.91 -0.96 -5.25
C LEU A 2 8.71 0.55 -5.18
N GLY A 3 7.51 1.00 -4.84
CA GLY A 3 7.19 2.43 -4.82
C GLY A 3 6.97 3.08 -6.19
N ILE A 4 7.03 2.30 -7.29
CA ILE A 4 6.76 2.80 -8.65
C ILE A 4 5.46 2.17 -9.16
N GLY A 5 4.59 3.02 -9.71
CA GLY A 5 3.36 2.61 -10.35
C GLY A 5 2.13 3.05 -9.58
N HIS A 6 1.13 3.46 -10.35
CA HIS A 6 -0.20 3.80 -9.86
C HIS A 6 -1.26 3.21 -10.81
N LYS A 7 -2.43 2.84 -10.30
CA LYS A 7 -3.54 2.27 -11.09
C LYS A 7 -4.20 3.30 -12.02
N ILE A 8 -4.46 4.51 -11.51
CA ILE A 8 -5.19 5.59 -12.21
C ILE A 8 -4.31 6.80 -12.55
N LYS A 9 -3.56 7.33 -11.57
CA LYS A 9 -2.66 8.48 -11.69
C LYS A 9 -1.49 8.22 -12.65
N SER A 10 -0.98 9.30 -13.22
CA SER A 10 0.08 9.31 -14.23
C SER A 10 0.86 10.62 -14.17
N ARG A 11 1.88 10.76 -15.02
CA ARG A 11 2.65 12.00 -15.15
C ARG A 11 1.79 13.24 -15.44
N ASN A 12 0.73 13.09 -16.24
CA ASN A 12 -0.17 14.19 -16.61
C ASN A 12 -1.33 14.38 -15.62
N ASN A 13 -1.56 13.41 -14.73
CA ASN A 13 -2.57 13.45 -13.68
C ASN A 13 -1.92 12.96 -12.38
N PRO A 14 -1.16 13.84 -11.69
CA PRO A 14 -0.36 13.44 -10.55
C PRO A 14 -1.22 13.05 -9.33
N ASP A 15 -0.62 12.27 -8.43
CA ASP A 15 -1.16 12.03 -7.09
C ASP A 15 -0.77 13.21 -6.19
N PHE A 16 -1.75 14.05 -5.82
CA PHE A 16 -1.50 15.24 -5.00
C PHE A 16 -0.89 14.93 -3.63
N ARG A 17 -1.08 13.72 -3.10
CA ARG A 17 -0.46 13.32 -1.82
C ARG A 17 1.06 13.20 -1.97
N VAL A 18 1.51 12.67 -3.11
CA VAL A 18 2.94 12.57 -3.45
C VAL A 18 3.53 13.96 -3.63
N GLU A 19 2.81 14.85 -4.32
CA GLU A 19 3.26 16.24 -4.54
C GLU A 19 3.40 17.02 -3.24
N ILE A 20 2.44 16.89 -2.30
CA ILE A 20 2.53 17.54 -0.98
C ILE A 20 3.79 17.09 -0.23
N ILE A 21 4.07 15.78 -0.20
CA ILE A 21 5.22 15.22 0.53
C ILE A 21 6.53 15.62 -0.14
N LYS A 22 6.62 15.54 -1.47
CA LYS A 22 7.79 15.97 -2.24
C LYS A 22 8.11 17.44 -1.98
N ASN A 23 7.12 18.31 -2.13
CA ASN A 23 7.32 19.76 -1.95
C ASN A 23 7.72 20.09 -0.52
N PHE A 24 7.15 19.41 0.47
CA PHE A 24 7.55 19.58 1.86
C PHE A 24 9.02 19.17 2.07
N ALA A 25 9.42 17.99 1.58
CA ALA A 25 10.79 17.50 1.73
C ALA A 25 11.79 18.43 1.04
N ILE A 26 11.56 18.82 -0.22
CA ILE A 26 12.43 19.71 -0.99
C ILE A 26 12.59 21.09 -0.31
N THR A 27 11.52 21.60 0.30
CA THR A 27 11.54 22.94 0.93
C THR A 27 12.21 22.94 2.30
N ASN A 28 12.08 21.86 3.07
CA ASN A 28 12.42 21.86 4.50
C ASN A 28 13.62 20.99 4.86
N PHE A 29 13.97 19.99 4.04
CA PHE A 29 15.06 19.09 4.39
C PHE A 29 16.40 19.69 3.99
N PRO A 30 17.48 19.48 4.78
CA PRO A 30 18.82 19.95 4.40
C PRO A 30 19.32 19.33 3.09
N SER A 31 18.88 18.11 2.78
CA SER A 31 19.31 17.31 1.64
C SER A 31 18.27 16.24 1.34
N THR A 32 18.02 15.96 0.07
CA THR A 32 17.00 15.02 -0.42
C THR A 32 17.57 14.06 -1.48
N LYS A 33 18.84 13.65 -1.29
CA LYS A 33 19.60 12.86 -2.29
C LYS A 33 18.88 11.58 -2.72
N LEU A 34 18.21 10.89 -1.81
CA LEU A 34 17.52 9.65 -2.15
C LEU A 34 16.20 9.93 -2.88
N LEU A 35 15.50 10.99 -2.53
CA LEU A 35 14.35 11.47 -3.30
C LEU A 35 14.78 11.89 -4.71
N ASP A 36 15.88 12.61 -4.88
CA ASP A 36 16.42 13.00 -6.20
C ASP A 36 16.72 11.77 -7.06
N TYR A 37 17.36 10.76 -6.46
CA TYR A 37 17.59 9.47 -7.12
C TYR A 37 16.28 8.79 -7.51
N ALA A 38 15.27 8.79 -6.63
CA ALA A 38 13.97 8.20 -6.92
C ALA A 38 13.22 8.93 -8.05
N LEU A 39 13.34 10.25 -8.14
CA LEU A 39 12.77 11.05 -9.23
C LEU A 39 13.48 10.77 -10.56
N ALA A 40 14.81 10.62 -10.56
CA ALA A 40 15.53 10.19 -11.76
C ALA A 40 15.10 8.78 -12.22
N VAL A 41 14.84 7.86 -11.28
CA VAL A 41 14.26 6.56 -11.61
C VAL A 41 12.85 6.69 -12.18
N GLU A 42 12.02 7.57 -11.62
CA GLU A 42 10.67 7.86 -12.12
C GLU A 42 10.70 8.37 -13.57
N GLU A 43 11.63 9.25 -13.93
CA GLU A 43 11.78 9.74 -15.32
C GLU A 43 12.03 8.58 -16.29
N ILE A 44 12.89 7.63 -15.91
CA ILE A 44 13.21 6.45 -16.72
C ILE A 44 12.01 5.50 -16.80
N THR A 45 11.26 5.31 -15.71
CA THR A 45 10.13 4.38 -15.69
C THR A 45 8.90 4.94 -16.41
N THR A 46 8.64 6.24 -16.28
CA THR A 46 7.53 6.90 -16.98
C THR A 46 7.75 6.92 -18.49
N ALA A 47 8.99 6.95 -18.97
CA ALA A 47 9.30 6.77 -20.39
C ALA A 47 8.85 5.41 -20.96
N LYS A 48 8.66 4.39 -20.11
CA LYS A 48 8.10 3.08 -20.53
C LYS A 48 6.58 3.04 -20.47
N LYS A 49 5.98 3.70 -19.47
CA LYS A 49 4.53 3.83 -19.31
C LYS A 49 4.21 4.97 -18.35
N ASP A 50 3.33 5.88 -18.76
CA ASP A 50 2.98 7.11 -18.03
C ASP A 50 2.47 6.89 -16.60
N SER A 51 1.91 5.70 -16.29
CA SER A 51 1.41 5.36 -14.95
C SER A 51 2.50 4.84 -14.00
N LEU A 52 3.74 4.65 -14.48
CA LEU A 52 4.89 4.22 -13.68
C LEU A 52 5.56 5.41 -12.98
N ILE A 53 4.73 6.19 -12.28
CA ILE A 53 5.14 7.32 -11.44
C ILE A 53 5.57 6.85 -10.05
N LEU A 54 6.32 7.68 -9.32
CA LEU A 54 6.60 7.50 -7.90
C LEU A 54 5.29 7.60 -7.11
N ASN A 55 4.96 6.55 -6.37
CA ASN A 55 3.72 6.49 -5.60
C ASN A 55 3.92 6.99 -4.16
N LEU A 56 2.81 7.08 -3.41
CA LEU A 56 2.83 7.61 -2.04
C LEU A 56 3.74 6.81 -1.10
N ASP A 57 3.70 5.48 -1.17
CA ASP A 57 4.50 4.63 -0.29
C ASP A 57 6.00 4.79 -0.59
N GLY A 58 6.36 4.87 -1.88
CA GLY A 58 7.72 5.14 -2.33
C GLY A 58 8.23 6.51 -1.90
N ALA A 59 7.42 7.56 -2.08
CA ALA A 59 7.76 8.92 -1.67
C ALA A 59 7.96 9.03 -0.15
N ILE A 60 7.07 8.43 0.65
CA ILE A 60 7.23 8.40 2.12
C ILE A 60 8.52 7.67 2.49
N ALA A 61 8.79 6.51 1.88
CA ALA A 61 9.97 5.72 2.21
C ALA A 61 11.28 6.47 1.93
N VAL A 62 11.44 7.04 0.74
CA VAL A 62 12.69 7.76 0.39
C VAL A 62 12.86 9.03 1.21
N CYS A 63 11.78 9.80 1.43
CA CYS A 63 11.83 10.98 2.28
C CYS A 63 12.15 10.61 3.74
N PHE A 64 11.61 9.51 4.27
CA PHE A 64 11.90 9.07 5.64
C PHE A 64 13.37 8.67 5.80
N VAL A 65 13.95 8.02 4.79
CA VAL A 65 15.37 7.66 4.79
C VAL A 65 16.26 8.91 4.69
N ASP A 66 15.91 9.87 3.83
CA ASP A 66 16.61 11.17 3.74
C ASP A 66 16.52 11.93 5.07
N LEU A 67 15.35 11.93 5.73
CA LEU A 67 15.18 12.54 7.05
C LEU A 67 16.14 11.92 8.08
N LEU A 68 16.17 10.60 8.21
CA LEU A 68 17.05 9.95 9.18
C LEU A 68 18.53 10.22 8.89
N ARG A 69 18.93 10.18 7.62
CA ARG A 69 20.34 10.29 7.23
C ARG A 69 20.87 11.73 7.20
N GLU A 70 20.03 12.70 6.85
CA GLU A 70 20.47 14.05 6.55
C GLU A 70 19.96 15.10 7.56
N SER A 71 19.11 14.73 8.53
CA SER A 71 18.66 15.65 9.60
C SER A 71 19.77 16.06 10.58
N GLY A 72 20.88 15.33 10.63
CA GLY A 72 21.95 15.51 11.61
C GLY A 72 21.62 15.00 13.02
N ALA A 73 20.43 14.41 13.22
CA ALA A 73 20.02 13.86 14.50
C ALA A 73 20.48 12.40 14.74
N PHE A 74 20.87 11.69 13.68
CA PHE A 74 21.27 10.29 13.74
C PHE A 74 22.59 10.08 13.00
N THR A 75 23.39 9.14 13.48
CA THR A 75 24.50 8.58 12.72
C THR A 75 23.98 7.70 11.57
N ARG A 76 24.86 7.35 10.64
CA ARG A 76 24.49 6.51 9.50
C ARG A 76 24.06 5.12 9.95
N GLU A 77 24.73 4.61 10.98
CA GLU A 77 24.51 3.30 11.58
C GLU A 77 23.15 3.26 12.30
N GLU A 78 22.83 4.28 13.10
CA GLU A 78 21.53 4.39 13.78
C GLU A 78 20.38 4.50 12.77
N ALA A 79 20.54 5.34 11.73
CA ALA A 79 19.54 5.47 10.68
C ALA A 79 19.26 4.12 9.99
N GLU A 80 20.30 3.33 9.72
CA GLU A 80 20.17 2.01 9.12
C GLU A 80 19.50 1.00 10.07
N GLU A 81 19.80 1.08 11.37
CA GLU A 81 19.13 0.27 12.38
C GLU A 81 17.62 0.55 12.44
N TYR A 82 17.21 1.82 12.49
CA TYR A 82 15.80 2.20 12.48
C TYR A 82 15.03 1.69 11.25
N ILE A 83 15.69 1.69 10.09
CA ILE A 83 15.14 1.11 8.86
C ILE A 83 15.00 -0.41 9.03
N LYS A 84 16.03 -1.09 9.53
CA LYS A 84 16.09 -2.55 9.67
C LYS A 84 15.07 -3.10 10.68
N ILE A 85 14.85 -2.40 11.80
CA ILE A 85 13.84 -2.81 12.79
C ILE A 85 12.41 -2.52 12.33
N GLY A 86 12.23 -1.85 11.18
CA GLY A 86 10.93 -1.63 10.56
C GLY A 86 10.17 -0.41 11.10
N ALA A 87 10.87 0.68 11.48
CA ALA A 87 10.23 1.92 11.92
C ALA A 87 9.18 2.44 10.91
N LEU A 88 9.45 2.30 9.61
CA LEU A 88 8.52 2.63 8.52
C LEU A 88 7.21 1.82 8.58
N ASN A 89 7.27 0.55 8.98
CA ASN A 89 6.06 -0.26 9.16
C ASN A 89 5.24 0.27 10.34
N GLY A 90 5.90 0.65 11.44
CA GLY A 90 5.26 1.26 12.61
C GLY A 90 4.52 2.55 12.28
N LEU A 91 5.12 3.43 11.46
CA LEU A 91 4.50 4.66 10.98
C LEU A 91 3.18 4.37 10.24
N PHE A 92 3.18 3.37 9.36
CA PHE A 92 2.01 3.02 8.57
C PHE A 92 0.89 2.39 9.41
N VAL A 93 1.24 1.51 10.35
CA VAL A 93 0.28 0.89 11.29
C VAL A 93 -0.40 1.97 12.13
N LEU A 94 0.38 2.93 12.64
CA LEU A 94 -0.16 4.05 13.42
C LEU A 94 -1.13 4.90 12.59
N GLY A 95 -0.76 5.25 11.35
CA GLY A 95 -1.57 6.09 10.48
C GLY A 95 -2.86 5.45 9.94
N ARG A 96 -2.97 4.11 9.94
CA ARG A 96 -4.09 3.37 9.30
C ARG A 96 -5.07 2.70 10.27
N SER A 97 -5.07 3.09 11.54
CA SER A 97 -5.97 2.51 12.54
C SER A 97 -7.39 3.12 12.47
N HIS A 98 -8.44 2.28 12.29
CA HIS A 98 -9.83 2.73 12.07
C HIS A 98 -10.88 2.19 13.08
N TYR A 99 -10.46 1.76 14.27
CA TYR A 99 -11.34 1.10 15.25
C TYR A 99 -12.54 1.94 15.72
N LEU A 100 -12.34 3.23 16.01
CA LEU A 100 -13.39 4.07 16.59
C LEU A 100 -14.55 4.31 15.62
N ASP A 101 -14.28 4.38 14.32
CA ASP A 101 -15.31 4.60 13.30
C ASP A 101 -16.28 3.41 13.20
N GLN A 102 -15.74 2.20 13.29
CA GLN A 102 -16.52 0.95 13.32
C GLN A 102 -17.49 0.91 14.50
N LYS A 103 -17.03 1.34 15.69
CA LYS A 103 -17.87 1.44 16.89
C LYS A 103 -18.91 2.56 16.76
N ARG A 104 -18.52 3.73 16.23
CA ARG A 104 -19.41 4.88 16.01
C ARG A 104 -20.58 4.54 15.09
N LEU A 105 -20.31 3.82 14.00
CA LEU A 105 -21.31 3.39 13.02
C LEU A 105 -22.16 2.19 13.48
N LYS A 106 -21.83 1.58 14.63
CA LYS A 106 -22.49 0.38 15.16
C LYS A 106 -22.57 -0.75 14.14
N GLN A 107 -21.50 -0.95 13.35
CA GLN A 107 -21.48 -2.00 12.34
C GLN A 107 -21.62 -3.39 12.99
N GLY A 108 -22.49 -4.21 12.43
CA GLY A 108 -22.72 -5.59 12.88
C GLY A 108 -21.60 -6.54 12.46
N LEU A 109 -21.77 -7.83 12.75
CA LEU A 109 -20.82 -8.87 12.36
C LEU A 109 -20.75 -9.02 10.83
N TYR A 110 -19.55 -8.92 10.26
CA TYR A 110 -19.33 -9.18 8.84
C TYR A 110 -19.24 -10.69 8.56
N ARG A 111 -19.99 -11.16 7.55
CA ARG A 111 -19.87 -12.50 6.98
C ARG A 111 -19.66 -12.37 5.48
N HIS A 112 -18.60 -13.00 4.97
CA HIS A 112 -18.24 -12.90 3.56
C HIS A 112 -19.24 -13.69 2.68
N PRO A 113 -19.68 -13.14 1.54
CA PRO A 113 -20.57 -13.83 0.60
C PRO A 113 -19.94 -15.10 0.03
N TRP A 114 -20.73 -16.16 -0.14
CA TRP A 114 -20.23 -17.45 -0.64
C TRP A 114 -19.96 -17.47 -2.14
N ASP A 115 -20.67 -16.63 -2.90
CA ASP A 115 -20.49 -16.44 -4.35
C ASP A 115 -19.17 -15.75 -4.71
N ASP A 116 -18.54 -15.04 -3.76
CA ASP A 116 -17.20 -14.45 -3.89
C ASP A 116 -16.07 -15.39 -3.42
N ILE A 117 -16.39 -16.65 -3.07
CA ILE A 117 -15.41 -17.67 -2.67
C ILE A 117 -15.38 -18.80 -3.70
N SER A 118 -14.22 -18.94 -4.35
CA SER A 118 -13.94 -20.10 -5.19
C SER A 118 -13.49 -21.28 -4.34
N TYR A 119 -14.39 -22.23 -4.13
CA TYR A 119 -14.08 -23.46 -3.40
C TYR A 119 -13.53 -24.53 -4.33
N LEU A 120 -12.26 -24.87 -4.15
CA LEU A 120 -11.59 -25.95 -4.88
C LEU A 120 -11.36 -27.11 -3.91
N VAL A 121 -12.22 -28.13 -3.99
CA VAL A 121 -12.12 -29.33 -3.15
C VAL A 121 -11.37 -30.42 -3.93
N PRO A 122 -10.24 -30.94 -3.40
CA PRO A 122 -9.51 -32.03 -4.07
C PRO A 122 -10.41 -33.24 -4.30
N GLY A 123 -10.45 -33.76 -5.54
CA GLY A 123 -11.26 -34.92 -5.92
C GLY A 123 -12.68 -34.62 -6.39
N VAL A 124 -13.10 -33.35 -6.45
CA VAL A 124 -14.37 -32.92 -7.06
C VAL A 124 -14.06 -32.08 -8.29
N GLU A 125 -14.12 -32.67 -9.49
CA GLU A 125 -13.72 -32.02 -10.75
C GLU A 125 -14.68 -30.91 -11.22
N THR A 126 -15.88 -30.81 -10.62
CA THR A 126 -16.87 -29.79 -10.97
C THR A 126 -17.11 -28.85 -9.80
N GLY A 127 -16.42 -27.71 -9.82
CA GLY A 127 -16.70 -26.57 -8.95
C GLY A 127 -18.06 -25.94 -9.29
N ARG A 128 -19.14 -26.47 -8.73
CA ARG A 128 -20.44 -25.79 -8.63
C ARG A 128 -21.11 -26.21 -7.33
N THR A 129 -21.22 -25.25 -6.42
CA THR A 129 -22.17 -25.18 -5.28
C THR A 129 -22.35 -26.46 -4.46
N PHE A 130 -21.91 -26.43 -3.20
CA PHE A 130 -22.11 -27.48 -2.17
C PHE A 130 -23.56 -27.82 -1.83
N VAL A 131 -24.53 -27.43 -2.65
CA VAL A 131 -25.92 -27.84 -2.50
C VAL A 131 -26.17 -28.87 -3.58
N ASN A 132 -26.16 -30.13 -3.19
CA ASN A 132 -26.67 -31.21 -4.03
C ASN A 132 -28.19 -31.02 -4.13
N PRO A 133 -28.76 -30.70 -5.31
CA PRO A 133 -30.20 -30.42 -5.45
C PRO A 133 -31.08 -31.56 -4.90
N ASP A 134 -30.58 -32.79 -4.98
CA ASP A 134 -31.26 -34.01 -4.56
C ASP A 134 -31.48 -34.11 -3.02
N GLU A 135 -30.70 -33.38 -2.21
CA GLU A 135 -30.89 -33.35 -0.75
C GLU A 135 -31.92 -32.30 -0.30
N VAL A 136 -32.20 -31.29 -1.14
CA VAL A 136 -33.18 -30.24 -0.83
C VAL A 136 -34.60 -30.76 -1.02
N GLU A 137 -34.83 -31.58 -2.05
CA GLU A 137 -36.15 -32.14 -2.36
C GLU A 137 -36.65 -33.14 -1.32
N LYS A 138 -35.75 -33.90 -0.67
CA LYS A 138 -36.09 -34.87 0.38
C LYS A 138 -36.52 -34.25 1.71
N LYS A 139 -36.25 -32.96 1.94
CA LYS A 139 -36.68 -32.26 3.17
C LYS A 139 -38.04 -31.56 3.02
N SER A 140 -38.66 -31.65 1.84
CA SER A 140 -39.95 -31.00 1.53
C SER A 140 -41.10 -32.00 1.30
N ALA A 141 -40.90 -33.29 1.65
CA ALA A 141 -41.92 -34.33 1.62
C ALA A 141 -42.19 -34.88 3.02
#